data_AF-A0A7J7T9I1-F1
#
_entry.id   AF-A0A7J7T9I1-F1
#
_cell.length_a   1.000
_cell.length_b   1.000
_cell.length_c   1.000
_cell.angle_alpha   90.00
_cell.angle_beta   90.00
_cell.angle_gamma   90.00
#
_symmetry.space_group_name_H-M   'P 1'
#
loop_
_entity.id
_entity.type
_entity.pdbx_description
1 polymer ?
#
loop_
_entity_poly.entity_id
_entity_poly.type
_entity_poly.pdbx_seq_one_letter_code
_entity_poly.pdbx_strand_id
1 'polypeptide(L)'
;MPATQMLLEKLNGTVPCLLDTSTIPAEELTMSTSRSAANSGLSDSLATGTPRTSNGDSLSHPYHRTFSPHFHHFVEQCLQRNPDVRPSASTLLSHSFFKQIKRRASEALPELLRPVTPITSFEGSQSQGHSGIFGLVTNLEELEVDDWEF
;
A
#
# COMPACT_ATOMS: atom_id res chain seq x y z
N MET A 1 9.33 16.75 -8.91
CA MET A 1 7.88 17.07 -8.85
C MET A 1 7.76 18.56 -8.58
N PRO A 2 7.16 19.35 -9.50
CA PRO A 2 6.79 20.72 -9.19
C PRO A 2 5.89 20.77 -7.94
N ALA A 3 6.07 21.77 -7.08
CA ALA A 3 5.39 21.87 -5.78
C ALA A 3 3.85 21.81 -5.88
N THR A 4 3.28 22.23 -7.01
CA THR A 4 1.83 22.32 -7.25
C THR A 4 1.26 21.19 -8.11
N GLN A 5 2.06 20.19 -8.48
CA GLN A 5 1.62 19.14 -9.40
C GLN A 5 0.38 18.39 -8.87
N MET A 6 0.34 18.06 -7.58
CA MET A 6 -0.81 17.38 -6.97
C MET A 6 -2.08 18.22 -6.95
N LEU A 7 -1.94 19.54 -6.78
CA LEU A 7 -3.06 20.47 -6.86
C LEU A 7 -3.63 20.45 -8.29
N LEU A 8 -2.76 20.55 -9.29
CA LEU A 8 -3.17 20.49 -10.70
C LEU A 8 -3.87 19.17 -11.03
N GLU A 9 -3.32 18.03 -10.59
CA GLU A 9 -3.95 16.72 -10.80
C GLU A 9 -5.35 16.63 -10.17
N LYS A 10 -5.51 17.10 -8.94
CA LYS A 10 -6.81 17.17 -8.28
C LYS A 10 -7.79 18.08 -9.03
N LEU A 11 -7.34 19.26 -9.46
CA LEU A 11 -8.19 20.21 -10.20
C LEU A 11 -8.60 19.65 -11.57
N ASN A 12 -7.69 18.97 -12.26
CA ASN A 12 -7.94 18.31 -13.54
C ASN A 12 -8.88 17.10 -13.44
N GLY A 13 -9.15 16.61 -12.22
CA GLY A 13 -10.05 15.48 -12.00
C GLY A 13 -9.38 14.13 -12.19
N THR A 14 -8.06 14.08 -12.14
CA THR A 14 -7.33 12.82 -12.05
C THR A 14 -7.71 12.13 -10.74
N VAL A 15 -8.27 10.92 -10.84
CA VAL A 15 -8.65 10.09 -9.68
C VAL A 15 -7.69 8.90 -9.62
N PRO A 16 -6.98 8.69 -8.49
CA PRO A 16 -6.11 7.53 -8.36
C PRO A 16 -6.94 6.24 -8.35
N CYS A 17 -6.43 5.19 -8.98
CA CYS A 17 -7.03 3.86 -8.96
C CYS A 17 -6.16 2.87 -8.16
N LEU A 18 -6.75 1.75 -7.76
CA LEU A 18 -6.02 0.67 -7.12
C LEU A 18 -5.03 0.07 -8.12
N LEU A 19 -3.76 -0.07 -7.75
CA LEU A 19 -2.74 -0.69 -8.61
C LEU A 19 -2.97 -2.20 -8.68
N ASP A 20 -3.69 -2.66 -9.71
CA ASP A 20 -3.98 -4.07 -9.99
C ASP A 20 -4.23 -4.32 -11.49
N THR A 21 -4.39 -5.59 -11.88
CA THR A 21 -4.61 -5.97 -13.29
C THR A 21 -5.95 -5.54 -13.88
N SER A 22 -6.90 -5.09 -13.05
CA SER A 22 -8.24 -4.70 -13.50
C SER A 22 -8.34 -3.21 -13.85
N THR A 23 -7.42 -2.39 -13.34
CA THR A 23 -7.39 -0.94 -13.53
C THR A 23 -6.30 -0.48 -14.48
N ILE A 24 -5.29 -1.32 -14.74
CA ILE A 24 -4.13 -1.00 -15.58
C ILE A 24 -4.12 -1.94 -16.80
N PRO A 25 -4.13 -1.40 -18.04
CA PRO A 25 -4.07 -2.19 -19.26
C PRO A 25 -2.83 -3.09 -19.31
N ALA A 26 -2.95 -4.27 -19.92
CA ALA A 26 -1.89 -5.26 -19.99
C ALA A 26 -0.59 -4.71 -20.61
N GLU A 27 -0.71 -3.76 -21.52
CA GLU A 27 0.40 -3.07 -22.20
C GLU A 27 1.26 -2.27 -21.21
N GLU A 28 0.64 -1.63 -20.22
CA GLU A 28 1.34 -0.87 -19.17
C GLU A 28 1.98 -1.79 -18.12
N LEU A 29 1.46 -3.01 -17.94
CA LEU A 29 2.06 -4.04 -17.06
C LEU A 29 3.34 -4.64 -17.64
N THR A 30 3.55 -4.53 -18.96
CA THR A 30 4.72 -5.04 -19.68
C THR A 30 5.85 -4.02 -19.84
N MET A 31 5.70 -2.78 -19.35
CA MET A 31 6.81 -1.83 -19.30
C MET A 31 7.84 -2.30 -18.27
N SER A 32 8.72 -3.12 -18.81
CA SER A 32 9.87 -3.72 -18.20
C SER A 32 10.67 -2.71 -17.38
N THR A 33 11.13 -3.20 -16.23
CA THR A 33 12.44 -2.91 -15.63
C THR A 33 13.53 -2.89 -16.71
N SER A 34 13.56 -1.84 -17.54
CA SER A 34 14.54 -1.60 -18.58
C SER A 34 15.34 -0.36 -18.21
N ARG A 35 15.87 -0.38 -17.00
CA ARG A 35 17.04 0.43 -16.59
C ARG A 35 17.95 -0.44 -15.72
N SER A 36 18.52 -1.48 -16.31
CA SER A 36 19.86 -2.02 -16.05
C SER A 36 19.98 -3.39 -16.72
N ALA A 37 20.41 -3.39 -17.97
CA ALA A 37 21.02 -4.56 -18.57
C ALA A 37 22.38 -4.78 -17.90
N ALA A 38 22.43 -5.69 -16.94
CA ALA A 38 23.68 -6.28 -16.45
C ALA A 38 23.43 -7.79 -16.22
N ASN A 39 23.82 -8.55 -17.23
CA ASN A 39 24.26 -9.95 -17.21
C ASN A 39 24.03 -10.79 -15.93
N SER A 40 23.03 -11.67 -15.96
CA SER A 40 23.10 -13.00 -15.32
C SER A 40 22.07 -13.85 -16.06
N GLY A 41 22.43 -14.87 -16.84
CA GLY A 41 23.40 -15.92 -16.53
C GLY A 41 22.61 -17.22 -16.41
N LEU A 42 22.28 -17.80 -17.57
CA LEU A 42 22.11 -19.23 -17.85
C LEU A 42 21.74 -20.15 -16.67
N SER A 43 20.50 -20.65 -16.63
CA SER A 43 20.30 -22.09 -16.42
C SER A 43 19.05 -22.58 -17.16
N ASP A 44 19.30 -23.51 -18.05
CA ASP A 44 18.33 -24.31 -18.77
C ASP A 44 18.05 -25.55 -17.89
N SER A 45 16.78 -25.91 -17.65
CA SER A 45 16.38 -27.30 -17.35
C SER A 45 14.87 -27.47 -17.28
N LEU A 46 14.38 -28.13 -18.32
CA LEU A 46 13.13 -28.85 -18.49
C LEU A 46 12.74 -29.72 -17.27
N ALA A 47 11.55 -29.51 -16.70
CA ALA A 47 10.83 -30.54 -15.96
C ALA A 47 9.32 -30.32 -16.03
N THR A 48 8.67 -31.16 -16.82
CA THR A 48 7.22 -31.40 -16.83
C THR A 48 6.77 -31.90 -15.46
N GLY A 49 5.94 -31.12 -14.77
CA GLY A 49 5.33 -31.52 -13.50
C GLY A 49 4.06 -30.72 -13.23
N THR A 50 2.94 -31.44 -13.21
CA THR A 50 1.61 -31.09 -12.66
C THR A 50 1.52 -29.83 -11.78
N PRO A 51 0.49 -28.97 -11.94
CA PRO A 51 0.29 -27.83 -11.05
C PRO A 51 -0.17 -28.32 -9.68
N ARG A 52 0.78 -28.47 -8.75
CA ARG A 52 0.46 -28.45 -7.33
C ARG A 52 0.10 -27.02 -6.99
N THR A 53 -1.12 -26.79 -6.52
CA THR A 53 -1.57 -25.52 -5.96
C THR A 53 -0.80 -25.26 -4.66
N SER A 54 0.43 -24.77 -4.75
CA SER A 54 1.17 -24.18 -3.64
C SER A 54 0.78 -22.71 -3.56
N ASN A 55 -0.19 -22.41 -2.70
CA ASN A 55 -0.41 -21.06 -2.20
C ASN A 55 0.78 -20.70 -1.30
N GLY A 56 1.80 -20.06 -1.87
CA GLY A 56 2.99 -19.60 -1.15
C GLY A 56 4.19 -19.48 -2.08
N ASP A 57 4.79 -18.29 -2.09
CA ASP A 57 6.17 -18.04 -2.54
C ASP A 57 6.42 -17.81 -4.04
N SER A 58 5.74 -16.80 -4.58
CA SER A 58 6.42 -15.77 -5.37
C SER A 58 5.77 -14.43 -5.02
N LEU A 59 6.57 -13.42 -4.68
CA LEU A 59 6.07 -12.04 -4.57
C LEU A 59 5.59 -11.63 -5.96
N SER A 60 4.36 -12.00 -6.27
CA SER A 60 3.71 -11.68 -7.53
C SER A 60 3.89 -10.19 -7.74
N HIS A 61 4.55 -9.83 -8.85
CA HIS A 61 4.86 -8.44 -9.16
C HIS A 61 3.60 -7.59 -8.94
N PRO A 62 3.65 -6.40 -8.28
CA PRO A 62 2.45 -5.70 -7.82
C PRO A 62 1.36 -5.49 -8.88
N TYR A 63 1.77 -5.53 -10.14
CA TYR A 63 0.97 -5.47 -11.36
C TYR A 63 0.25 -6.76 -11.75
N HIS A 64 0.40 -7.86 -10.99
CA HIS A 64 -0.27 -9.14 -11.22
C HIS A 64 -1.33 -9.47 -10.15
N ARG A 65 -1.47 -8.63 -9.12
CA ARG A 65 -2.54 -8.81 -8.13
C ARG A 65 -3.88 -8.40 -8.72
N THR A 66 -4.93 -8.96 -8.14
CA THR A 66 -6.33 -8.60 -8.41
C THR A 66 -7.01 -8.30 -7.09
N PHE A 67 -7.74 -7.18 -7.03
CA PHE A 67 -8.58 -6.87 -5.89
C PHE A 67 -10.04 -7.25 -6.16
N SER A 68 -10.79 -7.47 -5.07
CA SER A 68 -12.21 -7.76 -5.18
C SER A 68 -12.98 -6.57 -5.78
N PRO A 69 -14.07 -6.80 -6.55
CA PRO A 69 -14.92 -5.71 -7.05
C PRO A 69 -15.47 -4.80 -5.94
N HIS A 70 -15.73 -5.37 -4.76
CA HIS A 70 -16.17 -4.60 -3.60
C HIS A 70 -15.10 -3.62 -3.10
N PHE A 71 -13.81 -3.94 -3.24
CA PHE A 71 -12.74 -3.02 -2.86
C PHE A 71 -12.65 -1.84 -3.84
N HIS A 72 -12.76 -2.12 -5.14
CA HIS A 72 -12.82 -1.09 -6.18
C HIS A 72 -13.98 -0.12 -5.95
N HIS A 73 -15.19 -0.66 -5.74
CA HIS A 73 -16.37 0.17 -5.48
C HIS A 73 -16.24 1.00 -4.20
N PHE A 74 -15.70 0.42 -3.13
CA PHE A 74 -15.45 1.13 -1.88
C PHE A 74 -14.52 2.34 -2.08
N VAL A 75 -13.42 2.17 -2.82
CA VAL A 75 -12.46 3.24 -3.10
C VAL A 75 -13.07 4.31 -4.01
N GLU A 76 -13.83 3.91 -5.04
CA GLU A 76 -14.54 4.84 -5.93
C GLU A 76 -15.53 5.73 -5.16
N GLN A 77 -16.27 5.18 -4.20
CA GLN A 77 -17.16 5.96 -3.33
C GLN A 77 -16.37 6.95 -2.45
N CYS A 78 -15.19 6.56 -1.95
CA CYS A 78 -14.34 7.43 -1.13
C CYS A 78 -13.71 8.57 -1.93
N LEU A 79 -13.46 8.38 -3.23
CA LEU A 79 -12.72 9.32 -4.08
C LEU A 79 -13.62 10.24 -4.93
N GLN A 80 -14.93 10.27 -4.65
CA GLN A 80 -15.85 11.19 -5.30
C GLN A 80 -15.38 12.65 -5.16
N ARG A 81 -15.35 13.36 -6.30
CA ARG A 81 -14.94 14.78 -6.38
C ARG A 81 -15.92 15.69 -5.65
N ASN A 82 -17.21 15.46 -5.83
CA ASN A 82 -18.24 16.17 -5.08
C ASN A 82 -18.32 15.57 -3.66
N PRO A 83 -18.08 16.36 -2.60
CA PRO A 83 -18.15 15.87 -1.23
C PRO A 83 -19.57 15.42 -0.84
N ASP A 84 -20.62 16.00 -1.40
CA ASP A 84 -22.00 15.73 -1.00
C ASP A 84 -22.48 14.33 -1.39
N VAL A 85 -21.86 13.73 -2.42
CA VAL A 85 -22.16 12.35 -2.84
C VAL A 85 -21.28 11.31 -2.15
N ARG A 86 -20.30 11.75 -1.34
CA ARG A 86 -19.43 10.83 -0.59
C ARG A 86 -20.18 10.28 0.62
N PRO A 87 -20.23 8.95 0.80
CA PRO A 87 -20.91 8.36 1.96
C PRO A 87 -20.21 8.73 3.27
N SER A 88 -21.00 8.82 4.34
CA SER A 88 -20.49 8.99 5.70
C SER A 88 -19.71 7.76 6.17
N ALA A 89 -18.88 7.93 7.21
CA ALA A 89 -18.15 6.82 7.82
C ALA A 89 -19.08 5.70 8.32
N SER A 90 -20.20 6.06 8.96
CA SER A 90 -21.20 5.08 9.43
C SER A 90 -21.81 4.27 8.27
N THR A 91 -22.06 4.92 7.13
CA THR A 91 -22.55 4.24 5.92
C THR A 91 -21.47 3.32 5.35
N LEU A 92 -20.23 3.80 5.24
CA LEU A 92 -19.10 3.02 4.73
C LEU A 92 -18.79 1.78 5.57
N LEU A 93 -18.97 1.81 6.89
CA LEU A 93 -18.79 0.63 7.75
C LEU A 93 -19.74 -0.51 7.41
N SER A 94 -20.90 -0.21 6.82
CA SER A 94 -21.87 -1.22 6.34
C SER A 94 -21.58 -1.73 4.92
N HIS A 95 -20.57 -1.19 4.24
CA HIS A 95 -20.24 -1.52 2.87
C HIS A 95 -19.86 -3.01 2.72
N SER A 96 -20.26 -3.63 1.60
CA SER A 96 -20.04 -5.06 1.34
C SER A 96 -18.56 -5.48 1.39
N PHE A 97 -17.62 -4.55 1.16
CA PHE A 97 -16.19 -4.79 1.34
C PHE A 97 -15.85 -5.30 2.75
N PHE A 98 -16.51 -4.82 3.80
CA PHE A 98 -16.21 -5.22 5.17
C PHE A 98 -16.88 -6.54 5.58
N LYS A 99 -17.83 -7.07 4.79
CA LYS A 99 -18.47 -8.37 5.07
C LYS A 99 -17.50 -9.56 5.02
N GLN A 100 -16.33 -9.38 4.42
CA GLN A 100 -15.27 -10.41 4.43
C GLN A 100 -14.60 -10.57 5.80
N ILE A 101 -14.74 -9.60 6.72
CA ILE A 101 -14.13 -9.63 8.05
C ILE A 101 -14.94 -10.56 8.96
N LYS A 102 -14.41 -11.76 9.21
CA LYS A 102 -15.05 -12.81 10.04
C LYS A 102 -14.45 -12.96 11.42
N ARG A 103 -13.22 -12.47 11.60
CA ARG A 103 -12.42 -12.59 12.84
C ARG A 103 -12.14 -11.21 13.38
N ARG A 104 -11.91 -11.10 14.69
CA ARG A 104 -11.45 -9.84 15.28
C ARG A 104 -10.09 -9.44 14.71
N ALA A 105 -9.86 -8.14 14.57
CA ALA A 105 -8.62 -7.59 14.03
C ALA A 105 -7.38 -8.11 14.78
N SER A 106 -7.46 -8.20 16.12
CA SER A 106 -6.40 -8.71 17.00
C SER A 106 -5.97 -10.15 16.68
N GLU A 107 -6.84 -10.93 16.04
CA GLU A 107 -6.59 -12.35 15.73
C GLU A 107 -6.15 -12.55 14.28
N ALA A 108 -6.66 -11.75 13.34
CA ALA A 108 -6.41 -11.92 11.91
C ALA A 108 -5.26 -11.06 11.37
N LEU A 109 -5.10 -9.82 11.85
CA LEU A 109 -4.12 -8.89 11.28
C LEU A 109 -2.66 -9.35 11.44
N PRO A 110 -2.21 -9.94 12.57
CA PRO A 110 -0.82 -10.39 12.71
C PRO A 110 -0.42 -11.41 11.64
N GLU A 111 -1.37 -12.24 11.20
CA GLU A 111 -1.15 -13.24 10.16
C GLU A 111 -1.09 -12.58 8.76
N LEU A 112 -2.00 -11.65 8.48
CA LEU A 112 -2.08 -10.94 7.19
C LEU A 112 -0.91 -9.98 6.95
N LEU A 113 -0.28 -9.48 8.01
CA LEU A 113 0.86 -8.56 7.92
C LEU A 113 2.20 -9.28 7.71
N ARG A 114 2.24 -10.61 7.74
CA ARG A 114 3.48 -11.35 7.46
C ARG A 114 4.05 -10.96 6.09
N PRO A 115 5.38 -10.81 5.98
CA PRO A 115 6.40 -11.16 6.97
C PRO A 115 6.70 -10.05 8.00
N VAL A 116 5.97 -8.93 8.01
CA VAL A 116 6.24 -7.80 8.90
C VAL A 116 5.90 -8.15 10.35
N THR A 117 6.88 -8.01 11.25
CA THR A 117 6.71 -8.25 12.70
C THR A 117 6.75 -6.93 13.47
N PRO A 118 5.89 -6.76 14.50
CA PRO A 118 5.94 -5.57 15.35
C PRO A 118 7.23 -5.54 16.17
N ILE A 119 7.71 -4.34 16.47
CA ILE A 119 8.80 -4.12 17.43
C ILE A 119 8.19 -4.25 18.83
N THR A 120 8.46 -5.36 19.53
CA THR A 120 7.83 -5.67 20.83
C THR A 120 8.74 -5.44 22.03
N SER A 121 10.04 -5.19 21.83
CA SER A 121 11.02 -4.96 22.89
C SER A 121 11.79 -3.66 22.64
N PHE A 122 11.83 -2.78 23.64
CA PHE A 122 12.58 -1.52 23.61
C PHE A 122 13.90 -1.59 24.40
N GLU A 123 14.28 -2.77 24.92
CA GLU A 123 15.43 -2.94 25.81
C GLU A 123 16.82 -2.87 25.12
N GLY A 124 16.89 -2.50 23.84
CA GLY A 124 18.14 -2.56 23.04
C GLY A 124 18.79 -1.22 22.66
N SER A 125 18.13 -0.07 22.81
CA SER A 125 18.66 1.21 22.30
C SER A 125 19.37 2.02 23.39
N GLN A 126 20.46 1.47 23.92
CA GLN A 126 21.54 2.27 24.54
C GLN A 126 22.87 2.12 23.77
N SER A 127 22.83 1.69 22.51
CA SER A 127 24.00 1.71 21.64
C SER A 127 23.65 2.04 20.19
N GLN A 128 24.15 3.20 19.76
CA GLN A 128 24.49 3.60 18.39
C GLN A 128 23.35 3.82 17.37
N GLY A 129 23.13 5.10 17.07
CA GLY A 129 22.46 5.59 15.87
C GLY A 129 21.34 6.58 16.20
N HIS A 130 21.58 7.86 15.96
CA HIS A 130 20.67 8.99 16.20
C HIS A 130 19.41 8.98 15.30
N SER A 131 18.79 7.83 15.01
CA SER A 131 17.64 7.74 14.10
C SER A 131 16.65 6.62 14.48
N GLY A 132 16.44 6.40 15.78
CA GLY A 132 15.31 5.61 16.26
C GLY A 132 14.02 6.42 16.28
N ILE A 133 12.87 5.75 16.23
CA ILE A 133 11.51 6.33 16.29
C ILE A 133 11.36 7.29 17.48
N PHE A 134 11.94 6.93 18.63
CA PHE A 134 11.93 7.78 19.83
C PHE A 134 12.73 9.08 19.67
N GLY A 135 13.85 9.06 18.95
CA GLY A 135 14.63 10.27 18.67
C GLY A 135 13.82 11.30 17.88
N LEU A 136 12.95 10.85 16.97
CA LEU A 136 12.07 11.73 16.19
C LEU A 136 10.94 12.32 17.04
N VAL A 137 10.36 11.55 17.98
CA VAL A 137 9.32 12.06 18.89
C VAL A 137 9.90 13.12 19.81
N THR A 138 11.08 12.89 20.39
CA THR A 138 11.76 13.88 21.24
C THR A 138 12.12 15.15 20.48
N ASN A 139 12.60 15.04 19.22
CA ASN A 139 12.86 16.22 18.38
C ASN A 139 11.58 16.99 18.01
N LEU A 140 10.42 16.31 17.95
CA LEU A 140 9.14 16.97 17.65
C LEU A 140 8.57 17.69 18.87
N GLU A 141 8.78 17.15 20.08
CA GLU A 141 8.44 17.83 21.34
C GLU A 141 9.32 19.06 21.60
N GLU A 142 10.57 19.05 21.11
CA GLU A 142 11.52 20.15 21.25
C GLU A 142 11.33 21.26 20.20
N LEU A 143 10.38 21.09 19.27
CA LEU A 143 10.07 22.08 18.25
C LEU A 143 9.12 23.15 18.84
N GLU A 144 9.68 24.25 19.35
CA GLU A 144 8.89 25.44 19.65
C GLU A 144 8.32 26.02 18.35
N VAL A 145 6.99 26.06 18.24
CA VAL A 145 6.29 26.73 17.15
C VAL A 145 6.07 28.17 17.60
N ASP A 146 6.79 29.11 17.00
CA ASP A 146 6.55 30.53 17.22
C ASP A 146 5.09 30.90 16.91
N ASP A 147 4.48 31.68 17.79
CA ASP A 147 3.12 32.16 17.63
C ASP A 147 3.07 33.12 16.43
N TRP A 148 2.15 32.89 15.50
CA TRP A 148 2.06 33.71 14.30
C TRP A 148 1.42 35.05 14.68
N GLU A 149 2.19 36.14 14.65
CA GLU A 149 1.62 37.50 14.73
C GLU A 149 0.74 37.77 13.50
N PHE A 150 -0.56 37.90 13.72
CA PHE A 150 -1.56 38.34 12.74
C PHE A 150 -1.87 39.83 12.89
#